data_AF-W1YHU8-F1
#
_entry.id   AF-W1YHU8-F1
#
_cell.length_a   1.000
_cell.length_b   1.000
_cell.length_c   1.000
_cell.angle_alpha   90.00
_cell.angle_beta   90.00
_cell.angle_gamma   90.00
#
_symmetry.space_group_name_H-M   'P 1'
#
loop_
_entity.id
_entity.type
_entity.pdbx_description
1 polymer ?
#
loop_
_entity_poly.entity_id
_entity_poly.type
_entity_poly.pdbx_seq_one_letter_code
_entity_poly.pdbx_strand_id
1 'polypeptide(L)' 'MGGIDVVDYKTCACELPGLFASGEASCISIHGANRLGGNSLADGVVFGKVSGAGAADYAETHEQPNVDAELAAAAKAWEA' A
#
# COMPACT_ATOMS: atom_id res chain seq x y z
N MET A 1 -5.25 10.25 12.01
CA MET A 1 -4.00 9.48 11.94
C MET A 1 -3.58 9.40 10.48
N GLY A 2 -2.28 9.49 10.23
CA GLY A 2 -1.73 9.50 8.88
C GLY A 2 -1.32 8.12 8.39
N GLY A 3 -0.52 8.11 7.33
CA GLY A 3 -0.07 6.92 6.61
C GLY A 3 -0.12 7.15 5.10
N ILE A 4 0.25 6.14 4.32
CA ILE A 4 0.07 6.10 2.87
C ILE A 4 -1.43 6.09 2.57
N ASP A 5 -1.89 6.97 1.70
CA ASP A 5 -3.32 7.07 1.37
C ASP A 5 -3.80 5.83 0.61
N VAL A 6 -4.86 5.21 1.15
CA VAL A 6 -5.49 4.03 0.56
C VAL A 6 -6.79 4.47 -0.08
N VAL A 7 -6.83 4.43 -1.41
CA VAL A 7 -7.96 4.95 -2.20
C VAL A 7 -9.10 3.93 -2.33
N ASP A 8 -8.81 2.64 -2.15
CA ASP A 8 -9.81 1.58 -2.08
C ASP A 8 -9.58 0.68 -0.87
N TYR A 9 -10.39 0.85 0.18
CA TYR A 9 -10.31 0.05 1.40
C TYR A 9 -10.66 -1.43 1.21
N LYS A 10 -11.31 -1.81 0.09
CA LYS A 10 -11.70 -3.21 -0.18
C LYS A 10 -10.55 -4.06 -0.70
N THR A 11 -9.53 -3.41 -1.25
CA THR A 11 -8.31 -4.05 -1.79
C THR A 11 -7.05 -3.55 -1.10
N CYS A 12 -7.16 -2.45 -0.35
CA CYS A 12 -6.05 -1.66 0.20
C CYS A 12 -5.12 -1.06 -0.89
N ALA A 13 -5.63 -0.88 -2.11
CA ALA A 13 -4.88 -0.24 -3.18
C ALA A 13 -4.64 1.26 -2.90
N CYS A 14 -3.45 1.72 -3.25
CA CYS A 14 -3.06 3.13 -3.20
C CYS A 14 -3.26 3.79 -4.57
N GLU A 15 -3.07 5.11 -4.65
CA GLU A 15 -3.18 5.85 -5.91
C GLU A 15 -2.15 5.40 -6.95
N LEU A 16 -0.95 4.99 -6.51
CA LEU A 16 0.06 4.40 -7.38
C LEU A 16 -0.32 2.93 -7.72
N PRO A 17 -0.53 2.57 -8.99
CA PRO A 17 -0.84 1.20 -9.37
C PRO A 17 0.24 0.21 -8.92
N GLY A 18 -0.17 -0.91 -8.34
CA GLY A 18 0.72 -1.93 -7.79
C GLY A 18 1.25 -1.62 -6.37
N LEU A 19 0.95 -0.45 -5.81
CA LEU A 19 1.23 -0.14 -4.42
C LEU A 19 0.02 -0.42 -3.54
N PHE A 20 0.24 -1.19 -2.47
CA PHE A 20 -0.76 -1.51 -1.45
C PHE A 20 -0.20 -1.17 -0.07
N ALA A 21 -1.06 -0.69 0.83
CA ALA A 21 -0.65 -0.32 2.18
C ALA A 21 -1.68 -0.80 3.20
N SER A 22 -1.21 -1.29 4.35
CA SER A 22 -2.09 -1.74 5.45
C SER A 22 -1.44 -1.52 6.81
N GLY A 23 -2.26 -1.54 7.87
CA GLY A 23 -1.81 -1.35 9.24
C GLY A 23 -1.35 0.08 9.51
N GLU A 24 -0.41 0.25 10.45
CA GLU A 24 0.00 1.58 10.93
C GLU A 24 0.66 2.46 9.85
N ALA A 25 1.23 1.85 8.80
CA ALA A 25 1.77 2.58 7.66
C ALA A 25 0.70 3.16 6.72
N SER A 26 -0.57 2.79 6.89
CA SER A 26 -1.66 3.12 5.97
C SER A 26 -2.66 4.09 6.56
N CYS A 27 -3.21 4.94 5.69
CA CYS A 27 -4.35 5.80 5.98
C CYS A 27 -5.60 5.24 5.27
N ILE A 28 -6.16 4.16 5.83
CA ILE A 28 -7.45 3.58 5.37
C ILE A 28 -8.65 4.41 5.89
N SER A 29 -8.36 5.50 6.60
CA SER A 29 -9.35 6.46 7.12
C SER A 29 -10.35 5.90 8.15
N ILE A 30 -10.15 4.68 8.67
CA ILE A 30 -11.02 4.09 9.71
C ILE A 30 -10.86 4.75 11.08
N HIS A 31 -9.72 5.40 11.33
CA HIS A 31 -9.44 5.98 12.65
C HIS A 31 -9.74 7.48 12.74
N GLY A 32 -9.95 8.18 11.62
CA GLY A 32 -10.19 9.62 11.62
C GLY A 32 -9.09 10.43 12.32
N ALA A 33 -9.47 11.43 13.13
CA ALA A 33 -8.50 12.30 13.83
C ALA A 33 -7.82 11.63 15.04
N ASN A 34 -8.51 10.74 15.75
CA ASN A 34 -8.02 10.08 16.97
C ASN A 34 -8.31 8.58 16.97
N ARG A 35 -7.28 7.76 17.16
CA ARG A 35 -7.40 6.30 17.12
C ARG A 35 -8.06 5.82 18.41
N LEU A 36 -9.04 4.93 18.29
CA LEU A 36 -9.62 4.25 19.44
C LEU A 36 -8.64 3.16 19.94
N GLY A 37 -8.36 3.17 21.24
CA GLY A 37 -7.44 2.22 21.88
C GLY A 37 -7.80 0.77 21.58
N GLY A 38 -6.79 -0.10 21.43
CA GLY A 38 -6.99 -1.52 21.10
C GLY A 38 -7.18 -1.82 19.60
N ASN A 39 -7.45 -0.82 18.75
CA ASN A 39 -7.77 -1.08 17.34
C ASN A 39 -6.56 -1.30 16.40
N SER A 40 -5.30 -1.09 16.81
CA SER A 40 -4.15 -1.27 15.87
C SER A 40 -3.89 -2.72 15.52
N LEU A 41 -4.04 -3.62 16.49
CA LEU A 41 -3.83 -5.04 16.22
C LEU A 41 -4.92 -5.56 15.29
N ALA A 42 -6.17 -5.14 15.52
CA ALA A 42 -7.27 -5.46 14.63
C ALA A 42 -7.05 -4.88 13.22
N ASP A 43 -6.61 -3.62 13.11
CA ASP A 43 -6.25 -2.98 11.85
C ASP A 43 -5.18 -3.77 11.09
N GLY A 44 -4.05 -4.07 11.73
CA GLY A 44 -2.97 -4.84 11.12
C GLY A 44 -3.40 -6.22 10.63
N VAL A 45 -4.19 -6.97 11.40
CA VAL A 45 -4.63 -8.32 11.02
C VAL A 45 -5.72 -8.29 9.94
N VAL A 46 -6.73 -7.43 10.09
CA VAL A 46 -7.85 -7.34 9.14
C VAL A 46 -7.37 -6.77 7.81
N PHE A 47 -6.75 -5.60 7.82
CA PHE A 47 -6.32 -4.96 6.58
C PHE A 47 -5.06 -5.56 6.01
N GLY A 48 -4.23 -6.25 6.80
CA GLY A 48 -3.15 -7.08 6.28
C GLY A 48 -3.65 -8.26 5.44
N LYS A 49 -4.78 -8.88 5.84
CA LYS A 49 -5.43 -9.89 5.01
C LYS A 49 -6.01 -9.30 3.72
N VAL A 50 -6.67 -8.14 3.83
CA VAL A 50 -7.29 -7.47 2.68
C VAL A 50 -6.23 -7.01 1.67
N SER A 51 -5.15 -6.36 2.13
CA SER A 51 -4.05 -5.92 1.28
C SER A 51 -3.30 -7.09 0.64
N GLY A 52 -3.10 -8.18 1.38
CA GLY A 52 -2.49 -9.40 0.85
C GLY A 52 -3.31 -10.00 -0.30
N ALA A 53 -4.64 -10.06 -0.17
CA ALA A 53 -5.51 -10.52 -1.24
C ALA A 53 -5.50 -9.56 -2.44
N GLY A 54 -5.63 -8.25 -2.21
CA GLY A 54 -5.61 -7.25 -3.28
C GLY A 54 -4.29 -7.23 -4.06
N ALA A 55 -3.15 -7.34 -3.36
CA ALA A 55 -1.84 -7.40 -3.99
C ALA A 55 -1.62 -8.69 -4.79
N ALA A 56 -2.11 -9.83 -4.29
CA ALA A 56 -2.04 -11.10 -5.01
C ALA A 56 -2.87 -11.06 -6.30
N ASP A 57 -4.13 -10.62 -6.22
CA ASP A 57 -5.01 -10.48 -7.39
C ASP A 57 -4.41 -9.52 -8.43
N TYR A 58 -3.81 -8.41 -7.99
CA TYR A 58 -3.13 -7.47 -8.88
C TYR A 58 -1.93 -8.11 -9.57
N ALA A 59 -1.07 -8.83 -8.83
CA ALA A 59 0.11 -9.48 -9.37
C ALA A 59 -0.22 -10.59 -10.37
N GLU A 60 -1.35 -11.30 -10.21
CA GLU A 60 -1.81 -12.32 -11.15
C GLU A 60 -2.38 -11.74 -12.45
N THR A 61 -2.93 -10.53 -12.40
CA THR A 61 -3.68 -9.91 -13.49
C THR A 61 -2.92 -8.83 -14.26
N HIS A 62 -1.74 -8.44 -13.79
CA HIS A 62 -0.92 -7.38 -14.39
C HIS A 62 0.46 -7.90 -14.79
N GLU A 63 0.93 -7.46 -15.96
CA GLU A 63 2.28 -7.77 -16.41
C GLU A 63 3.33 -7.00 -15.59
N GLN A 64 4.47 -7.63 -15.33
CA GLN A 64 5.63 -7.00 -14.72
C GLN A 64 6.68 -6.71 -15.80
N PRO A 65 6.74 -5.48 -16.35
CA PRO A 65 7.77 -5.14 -17.30
C PRO A 65 9.15 -5.15 -16.62
N ASN A 66 10.17 -5.67 -17.31
CA ASN A 66 11.53 -5.49 -16.87
C ASN A 66 11.92 -4.01 -17.09
N VAL A 67 12.17 -3.30 -15.99
CA VAL A 67 12.54 -1.89 -15.97
C VAL A 67 13.91 -1.65 -15.33
N ASP A 68 14.76 -2.68 -15.27
CA ASP A 68 16.04 -2.62 -14.55
C ASP A 68 16.95 -1.52 -15.10
N ALA A 69 16.99 -1.37 -16.43
CA ALA A 69 17.82 -0.38 -17.09
C ALA A 69 17.31 1.05 -16.83
N GLU A 70 16.00 1.29 -16.94
CA GLU A 70 15.40 2.59 -16.63
C GLU A 70 15.57 2.95 -15.15
N LEU A 71 15.37 2.00 -14.25
CA LEU A 71 15.52 2.20 -12.81
C LEU A 71 16.97 2.56 -12.44
N ALA A 72 17.95 1.86 -13.01
CA ALA A 72 19.36 2.18 -12.80
C ALA A 72 19.73 3.57 -13.33
N ALA A 73 19.20 3.97 -14.49
CA ALA A 73 19.40 5.30 -15.04
C ALA A 73 18.78 6.39 -14.16
N ALA A 74 17.55 6.16 -13.67
CA ALA A 74 16.85 7.09 -12.78
C ALA A 74 17.58 7.24 -11.43
N ALA A 75 18.06 6.14 -10.83
CA ALA A 75 18.83 6.17 -9.59
C ALA A 75 20.11 7.00 -9.73
N LYS A 76 20.86 6.79 -10.82
CA LYS A 76 22.07 7.58 -11.12
C LYS A 76 21.78 9.07 -11.31
N ALA A 77 20.64 9.41 -11.93
CA ALA A 77 20.24 10.80 -12.12
C ALA A 77 19.84 11.48 -10.80
N TRP A 78 19.30 10.74 -9.83
CA TRP A 78 18.94 11.26 -8.50
C TRP A 78 20.17 11.57 -7.63
N GLU A 79 21.26 10.82 -7.81
CA GLU A 79 22.52 11.03 -7.08
C GLU A 79 23.35 12.22 -7.59
N ALA A 80 23.00 12.79 -8.74
CA ALA A 80 23.69 13.91 -9.38
C ALA A 80 23.09 15.28 -9.00
#